data_AF-E2ABM4-F1
#
_entry.id   AF-E2ABM4-F1
#
_cell.length_a   1.000
_cell.length_b   1.000
_cell.length_c   1.000
_cell.angle_alpha   90.00
_cell.angle_beta   90.00
_cell.angle_gamma   90.00
#
_symmetry.space_group_name_H-M   'P 1'
#
loop_
_entity.id
_entity.type
_entity.pdbx_description
1 polymer ?
#
loop_
_entity_poly.entity_id
_entity_poly.type
_entity_poly.pdbx_seq_one_letter_code
_entity_poly.pdbx_strand_id
1 'polypeptide(L)' 'GINPLDAAHACREHDIAYSRSNDLNQRHIADRILAARARERITARDSTLGERTAATTVWAAMKAKTKLGMR' A
#
# COMPACT_ATOMS: atom_id res chain seq x y z
N GLY A 1 18.38 1.78 -4.96
CA GLY A 1 17.91 0.60 -5.70
C GLY A 1 16.61 0.20 -5.09
N ILE A 2 15.66 -0.33 -5.86
CA ILE A 2 14.40 -0.86 -5.32
C ILE A 2 14.78 -1.73 -4.11
N ASN A 3 14.25 -1.47 -2.93
CA ASN A 3 14.16 -2.51 -1.92
C ASN A 3 12.84 -3.26 -2.18
N PRO A 4 12.81 -4.22 -3.11
CA PRO A 4 11.58 -4.88 -3.57
C PRO A 4 10.91 -5.66 -2.45
N LEU A 5 11.64 -5.96 -1.37
CA LEU A 5 11.17 -6.85 -0.31
C LEU A 5 10.01 -6.24 0.46
N ASP A 6 10.08 -4.98 0.89
CA ASP A 6 9.02 -4.37 1.72
C ASP A 6 7.74 -4.07 0.92
N ALA A 7 7.90 -3.52 -0.29
CA ALA A 7 6.77 -3.20 -1.16
C ALA A 7 6.09 -4.47 -1.72
N ALA A 8 6.85 -5.50 -2.11
CA ALA A 8 6.27 -6.75 -2.59
C ALA A 8 5.61 -7.54 -1.45
N HIS A 9 6.14 -7.48 -0.23
CA HIS A 9 5.50 -8.12 0.92
C HIS A 9 4.17 -7.45 1.26
N ALA A 10 4.16 -6.11 1.34
CA ALA A 10 2.94 -5.36 1.64
C ALA A 10 1.87 -5.52 0.54
N CYS A 11 2.25 -5.52 -0.74
CA CYS A 11 1.32 -5.82 -1.84
C CYS A 11 0.80 -7.26 -1.77
N ARG A 12 1.66 -8.23 -1.45
CA ARG A 12 1.23 -9.64 -1.32
C ARG A 12 0.26 -9.85 -0.18
N GLU A 13 0.50 -9.24 0.98
CA GLU A 13 -0.43 -9.27 2.12
C GLU A 13 -1.76 -8.63 1.78
N HIS A 14 -1.73 -7.50 1.05
CA HIS A 14 -2.93 -6.84 0.55
C HIS A 14 -3.74 -7.75 -0.37
N ASP A 15 -3.09 -8.40 -1.34
CA ASP A 15 -3.74 -9.32 -2.29
C ASP A 15 -4.35 -10.55 -1.58
N ILE A 16 -3.65 -11.11 -0.59
CA ILE A 16 -4.15 -12.20 0.26
C ILE A 16 -5.41 -11.76 1.04
N ALA A 17 -5.39 -10.57 1.64
CA ALA A 17 -6.55 -10.04 2.37
C ALA A 17 -7.74 -9.81 1.42
N TYR A 18 -7.46 -9.31 0.20
CA TYR A 18 -8.46 -9.12 -0.85
C TYR A 18 -9.07 -10.43 -1.35
N SER A 19 -8.28 -11.49 -1.41
CA SER A 19 -8.71 -12.85 -1.78
C SER A 19 -9.53 -13.51 -0.66
N ARG A 20 -9.17 -13.29 0.61
CA ARG A 20 -9.82 -13.90 1.77
C ARG A 20 -11.16 -13.26 2.16
N SER A 21 -11.36 -11.97 1.87
CA SER A 21 -12.59 -11.27 2.23
C SER A 21 -13.16 -10.46 1.06
N ASN A 22 -14.46 -10.66 0.80
CA ASN A 22 -15.24 -9.79 -0.06
C ASN A 22 -15.84 -8.59 0.70
N ASP A 23 -15.74 -8.60 2.03
CA ASP A 23 -16.16 -7.51 2.90
C ASP A 23 -15.38 -6.23 2.63
N LEU A 24 -16.12 -5.19 2.25
CA LEU A 24 -15.57 -3.86 1.98
C LEU A 24 -14.76 -3.32 3.17
N ASN A 25 -15.21 -3.59 4.40
CA ASN A 25 -14.55 -3.10 5.60
C ASN A 25 -13.18 -3.78 5.81
N GLN A 26 -13.07 -5.08 5.52
CA GLN A 26 -11.80 -5.82 5.60
C GLN A 26 -10.82 -5.36 4.51
N ARG A 27 -11.33 -5.09 3.30
CA ARG A 27 -10.53 -4.52 2.20
C ARG A 27 -10.01 -3.13 2.52
N HIS A 28 -10.85 -2.27 3.10
CA HIS A 28 -10.42 -0.94 3.56
C HIS A 28 -9.35 -1.02 4.66
N ILE A 29 -9.38 -2.04 5.52
CA ILE A 29 -8.31 -2.26 6.51
C ILE A 29 -7.01 -2.61 5.80
N ALA A 30 -7.05 -3.54 4.83
CA ALA A 30 -5.89 -3.89 4.02
C ALA A 30 -5.32 -2.69 3.23
N ASP A 31 -6.19 -1.88 2.59
CA ASP A 31 -5.78 -0.65 1.89
C ASP A 31 -5.09 0.34 2.84
N ARG A 32 -5.63 0.52 4.06
CA ARG A 32 -5.03 1.41 5.07
C ARG A 32 -3.66 0.92 5.53
N ILE A 33 -3.50 -0.39 5.72
CA ILE A 33 -2.22 -0.99 6.10
C ILE A 33 -1.20 -0.77 4.97
N LEU A 34 -1.56 -1.07 3.72
CA LEU A 34 -0.68 -0.87 2.57
C LEU A 34 -0.31 0.61 2.38
N ALA A 35 -1.27 1.53 2.60
CA ALA A 35 -0.99 2.96 2.60
C ALA A 35 -0.01 3.36 3.72
N ALA A 36 -0.17 2.84 4.94
CA ALA A 36 0.74 3.14 6.05
C ALA A 36 2.17 2.71 5.72
N ARG A 37 2.36 1.48 5.21
CA ARG A 37 3.67 0.95 4.78
C ARG A 37 4.29 1.78 3.66
N ALA A 38 3.50 2.11 2.64
CA ALA A 38 3.95 2.97 1.56
C ALA A 38 4.41 4.34 2.08
N ARG A 39 3.68 4.92 3.04
CA ARG A 39 4.06 6.21 3.65
C ARG A 39 5.37 6.14 4.44
N GLU A 40 5.61 5.06 5.17
CA GLU A 40 6.90 4.83 5.85
C GLU A 40 8.06 4.86 4.85
N ARG A 41 7.88 4.22 3.67
CA ARG A 41 8.90 4.21 2.60
C ARG A 41 9.11 5.58 1.94
N ILE A 42 8.06 6.40 1.82
CA ILE A 42 8.17 7.79 1.31
C ILE A 42 9.09 8.61 2.23
N THR A 43 8.96 8.45 3.55
CA THR A 43 9.73 9.23 4.53
C THR A 43 11.07 8.61 4.91
N ALA A 44 11.32 7.36 4.55
CA ALA A 44 12.55 6.66 4.86
C ALA A 44 13.76 7.35 4.20
N ARG A 45 14.82 7.55 4.99
CA ARG A 45 16.07 8.22 4.56
C ARG A 45 16.88 7.41 3.55
N ASP A 46 16.75 6.09 3.61
CA ASP A 46 17.42 5.13 2.73
C ASP A 46 16.70 4.93 1.38
N SER A 47 15.48 5.45 1.24
CA SER A 47 14.73 5.34 -0.02
C SER A 47 15.28 6.28 -1.09
N THR A 48 15.53 5.75 -2.29
CA THR A 48 15.84 6.58 -3.45
C THR A 48 14.63 7.40 -3.92
N LEU A 49 14.88 8.45 -4.72
CA LEU A 49 13.82 9.27 -5.34
C LEU A 49 12.79 8.43 -6.10
N GLY A 50 13.24 7.44 -6.88
CA GLY A 50 12.34 6.53 -7.62
C GLY A 50 11.46 5.69 -6.69
N GLU A 51 12.00 5.22 -5.56
CA GLU A 51 11.24 4.45 -4.57
C GLU A 51 10.19 5.31 -3.87
N ARG A 52 10.52 6.56 -3.52
CA ARG A 52 9.57 7.49 -2.92
C ARG A 52 8.43 7.81 -3.88
N THR A 53 8.72 7.98 -5.18
CA THR A 53 7.69 8.22 -6.20
C THR A 53 6.74 7.03 -6.30
N ALA A 54 7.27 5.81 -6.44
CA ALA A 54 6.45 4.59 -6.51
C ALA A 54 5.60 4.41 -5.25
N ALA A 55 6.18 4.59 -4.07
CA ALA A 55 5.47 4.51 -2.79
C ALA A 55 4.40 5.60 -2.65
N THR A 56 4.63 6.81 -3.19
CA THR A 56 3.64 7.89 -3.22
C THR A 56 2.44 7.53 -4.10
N THR A 57 2.68 6.92 -5.26
CA THR A 57 1.60 6.44 -6.14
C THR A 57 0.74 5.38 -5.44
N VAL A 58 1.36 4.40 -4.76
CA VAL A 58 0.64 3.37 -4.00
C VAL A 58 -0.14 3.99 -2.84
N TRP A 59 0.47 4.87 -2.05
CA TRP A 59 -0.19 5.56 -0.96
C TRP A 59 -1.42 6.33 -1.42
N ALA A 60 -1.28 7.11 -2.50
CA ALA A 60 -2.38 7.89 -3.07
C ALA A 60 -3.52 6.99 -3.57
N ALA A 61 -3.18 5.90 -4.29
CA ALA A 61 -4.16 4.95 -4.80
C ALA A 61 -4.96 4.28 -3.66
N MET A 62 -4.28 3.79 -2.62
CA MET A 62 -4.95 3.16 -1.48
C MET A 62 -5.83 4.14 -0.71
N LYS A 63 -5.33 5.37 -0.47
CA LYS A 63 -6.11 6.41 0.21
C LYS A 63 -7.34 6.82 -0.59
N ALA A 64 -7.25 6.85 -1.92
CA ALA A 64 -8.38 7.08 -2.81
C ALA A 64 -9.41 5.95 -2.71
N LYS A 65 -8.98 4.68 -2.77
CA LYS A 65 -9.85 3.50 -2.61
C LYS A 65 -10.63 3.54 -1.29
N THR A 66 -9.95 3.79 -0.18
CA THR A 66 -10.58 3.84 1.15
C THR A 66 -11.56 5.01 1.31
N LYS A 67 -11.30 6.15 0.65
CA LYS A 67 -12.16 7.34 0.76
C LYS A 67 -13.36 7.29 -0.17
N LEU A 68 -13.20 6.66 -1.34
CA LEU A 68 -14.24 6.53 -2.36
C LEU A 68 -15.09 5.26 -2.18
N GLY A 69 -14.74 4.38 -1.24
CA GLY A 69 -15.48 3.13 -1.02
C GLY A 69 -15.37 2.15 -2.19
N MET A 70 -14.28 2.23 -2.96
CA MET A 70 -14.10 1.41 -4.16
C MET A 70 -13.76 -0.03 -3.75
N ARG A 71 -14.51 -0.98 -4.30
CA ARG A 71 -14.35 -2.43 -4.04
C ARG A 71 -13.11 -3.03 -4.65
#